data_AF-A0AAU8G6A4-F1
#
_entry.id   AF-A0AAU8G6A4-F1
#
_cell.length_a   1.000
_cell.length_b   1.000
_cell.length_c   1.000
_cell.angle_alpha   90.00
_cell.angle_beta   90.00
_cell.angle_gamma   90.00
#
_symmetry.space_group_name_H-M   'P 1'
#
loop_
_entity.id
_entity.type
_entity.pdbx_description
1 polymer ?
#
loop_
_entity_poly.entity_id
_entity_poly.type
_entity_poly.pdbx_seq_one_letter_code
_entity_poly.pdbx_strand_id
1 'polypeptide(L)'
;MTSAAVRPGFRATRPRTDEPGAVTSTYSALSRTVRDAGLLHRTHGYYLWTLAVLTLALGGAVAGFVLLGDSWFQLLIAGALGLIFTQFAFVAHEASHRQVFASGPANDLLGRILANGVVGISHSWWMNKHTRHHANPNQRGKDPDIAPDVVVFLDEDAAAAKGFRSVINRYQGWLFFPLLTLEGLNLHVQAYRSLLAGGRTRGNVRDRVRELVILTLRLSLYVGAIFWFLPLGMAFAFLGVQLAVFGVYMGASFAPNHKGMAIIPENAKIDFLSKQVLTSRNIRGGWWMNVLMGGLNFQIEHHLFPSMPRPHLARAREIVREHCANLGLPYTETSLVQSYGIVVRYLNRVGLSARDPFDCPMFRQLRKV
;
A
#
# COMPACT_ATOMS: atom_id res chain seq x y z
N MET A 1 17.05 -37.02 -8.96
CA MET A 1 16.14 -35.87 -8.77
C MET A 1 14.77 -36.26 -9.31
N THR A 2 13.85 -36.58 -8.42
CA THR A 2 12.50 -37.05 -8.72
C THR A 2 11.67 -35.90 -9.29
N SER A 3 11.32 -36.01 -10.58
CA SER A 3 10.37 -35.14 -11.27
C SER A 3 9.01 -35.21 -10.55
N ALA A 4 8.55 -34.08 -10.01
CA ALA A 4 7.20 -33.97 -9.48
C ALA A 4 6.23 -34.04 -10.67
N ALA A 5 5.42 -35.10 -10.72
CA ALA A 5 4.45 -35.30 -11.79
C ALA A 5 3.39 -34.17 -11.78
N VAL A 6 3.22 -33.53 -12.92
CA VAL A 6 2.18 -32.51 -13.15
C VAL A 6 0.80 -33.18 -13.01
N ARG A 7 -0.13 -32.52 -12.29
CA ARG A 7 -1.50 -33.03 -12.09
C ARG A 7 -2.21 -33.24 -13.46
N PRO A 8 -3.07 -34.27 -13.60
CA PRO A 8 -3.82 -34.49 -14.84
C PRO A 8 -4.63 -33.24 -15.20
N GLY A 9 -4.49 -32.76 -16.43
CA GLY A 9 -5.19 -31.57 -16.96
C GLY A 9 -4.31 -30.35 -17.25
N PHE A 10 -3.02 -30.35 -16.89
CA PHE A 10 -2.09 -29.26 -17.20
C PHE A 10 -0.96 -29.74 -18.11
N ARG A 11 -0.71 -29.02 -19.21
CA ARG A 11 0.39 -29.30 -20.15
C ARG A 11 1.58 -28.40 -19.82
N ALA A 12 2.70 -29.00 -19.42
CA ALA A 12 3.96 -28.27 -19.24
C ALA A 12 4.41 -27.69 -20.60
N THR A 13 4.56 -26.37 -20.67
CA THR A 13 5.11 -25.68 -21.84
C THR A 13 6.55 -25.23 -21.54
N ARG A 14 7.46 -25.48 -22.48
CA ARG A 14 8.83 -24.95 -22.45
C ARG A 14 8.96 -23.83 -23.48
N PRO A 15 9.77 -22.80 -23.22
CA PRO A 15 10.07 -21.78 -24.21
C PRO A 15 10.75 -22.41 -25.43
N ARG A 16 10.32 -22.03 -26.62
CA ARG A 16 10.99 -22.35 -27.88
C ARG A 16 11.87 -21.14 -28.21
N THR A 17 13.20 -21.35 -28.21
CA THR A 17 14.33 -20.47 -28.60
C THR A 17 15.01 -19.59 -27.55
N ASP A 18 16.34 -19.78 -27.42
CA ASP A 18 17.32 -18.95 -26.71
C ASP A 18 17.77 -17.74 -27.55
N GLU A 19 16.86 -16.81 -27.89
CA GLU A 19 17.25 -15.56 -28.55
C GLU A 19 17.14 -14.32 -27.62
N PRO A 20 18.12 -13.38 -27.65
CA PRO A 20 18.17 -12.23 -26.74
C PRO A 20 17.01 -11.21 -26.89
N GLY A 21 16.13 -11.36 -27.88
CA GLY A 21 14.91 -10.57 -28.05
C GLY A 21 13.68 -11.10 -27.30
N ALA A 22 13.77 -12.24 -26.62
CA ALA A 22 12.61 -12.98 -26.09
C ALA A 22 11.99 -12.44 -24.77
N VAL A 23 12.52 -11.38 -24.16
CA VAL A 23 12.15 -10.97 -22.79
C VAL A 23 10.79 -10.25 -22.71
N THR A 24 10.35 -9.53 -23.75
CA THR A 24 8.97 -9.00 -23.82
C THR A 24 7.92 -10.09 -24.09
N SER A 25 8.37 -11.28 -24.53
CA SER A 25 7.49 -12.41 -24.83
C SER A 25 7.02 -13.14 -23.57
N THR A 26 7.78 -13.12 -22.46
CA THR A 26 7.49 -13.92 -21.26
C THR A 26 6.30 -13.36 -20.48
N TYR A 27 6.29 -12.07 -20.15
CA TYR A 27 5.11 -11.42 -19.56
C TYR A 27 3.88 -11.54 -20.46
N SER A 28 4.05 -11.39 -21.77
CA SER A 28 2.96 -11.52 -22.74
C SER A 28 2.38 -12.94 -22.76
N ALA A 29 3.22 -13.97 -22.62
CA ALA A 29 2.78 -15.36 -22.47
C ALA A 29 2.02 -15.56 -21.15
N LEU A 30 2.57 -15.09 -20.03
CA LEU A 30 1.92 -15.15 -18.72
C LEU A 30 0.56 -14.43 -18.73
N SER A 31 0.50 -13.23 -19.33
CA SER A 31 -0.71 -12.42 -19.45
C SER A 31 -1.79 -13.14 -20.26
N ARG A 32 -1.41 -13.84 -21.34
CA ARG A 32 -2.34 -14.71 -22.10
C ARG A 32 -2.88 -15.84 -21.23
N THR A 33 -2.02 -16.58 -20.53
CA THR A 33 -2.46 -17.66 -19.63
C THR A 33 -3.43 -17.16 -18.56
N VAL A 34 -3.16 -16.00 -17.96
CA VAL A 34 -4.04 -15.39 -16.95
C VAL A 34 -5.38 -14.97 -17.55
N ARG A 35 -5.38 -14.44 -18.78
CA ARG A 35 -6.61 -14.06 -19.50
C ARG A 35 -7.44 -15.28 -19.90
N ASP A 36 -6.81 -16.30 -20.45
CA ASP A 36 -7.47 -17.54 -20.88
C ASP A 36 -8.08 -18.30 -19.70
N ALA A 37 -7.46 -18.18 -18.51
CA ALA A 37 -8.01 -18.68 -17.25
C ALA A 37 -9.19 -17.85 -16.69
N GLY A 38 -9.61 -16.78 -17.36
CA GLY A 38 -10.73 -15.93 -16.94
C GLY A 38 -10.45 -15.07 -15.71
N LEU A 39 -9.18 -14.96 -15.27
CA LEU A 39 -8.84 -14.30 -14.01
C LEU A 39 -8.97 -12.77 -14.06
N LEU A 40 -9.20 -12.19 -15.24
CA LEU A 40 -9.47 -10.76 -15.39
C LEU A 40 -10.97 -10.42 -15.43
N HIS A 41 -11.86 -11.42 -15.36
CA HIS A 41 -13.30 -11.21 -15.32
C HIS A 41 -13.73 -10.52 -14.02
N ARG A 42 -14.73 -9.63 -14.13
CA ARG A 42 -15.26 -8.86 -12.99
C ARG A 42 -15.99 -9.76 -12.01
N THR A 43 -15.85 -9.45 -10.73
CA THR A 43 -16.51 -10.17 -9.62
C THR A 43 -17.50 -9.24 -8.90
N HIS A 44 -18.51 -8.74 -9.62
CA HIS A 44 -19.45 -7.74 -9.10
C HIS A 44 -20.12 -8.18 -7.78
N GLY A 45 -20.53 -9.45 -7.67
CA GLY A 45 -21.14 -9.98 -6.45
C GLY A 45 -20.23 -9.91 -5.23
N TYR A 46 -18.92 -10.14 -5.42
CA TYR A 46 -17.93 -10.02 -4.34
C TYR A 46 -17.81 -8.57 -3.85
N TYR A 47 -17.74 -7.61 -4.76
CA TYR A 47 -17.64 -6.19 -4.37
C TYR A 47 -18.93 -5.65 -3.78
N LEU A 48 -20.09 -6.07 -4.30
CA LEU A 48 -21.39 -5.71 -3.71
C LEU A 48 -21.49 -6.25 -2.28
N TRP A 49 -21.15 -7.51 -2.06
CA TRP A 49 -21.14 -8.12 -0.73
C TRP A 49 -20.15 -7.41 0.21
N THR A 50 -18.93 -7.15 -0.26
CA THR A 50 -17.90 -6.46 0.54
C THR A 50 -18.37 -5.07 0.95
N LEU A 51 -18.91 -4.28 0.01
CA LEU A 51 -19.46 -2.96 0.31
C LEU A 51 -20.64 -3.05 1.27
N ALA A 52 -21.55 -4.00 1.09
CA ALA A 52 -22.69 -4.18 2.01
C ALA A 52 -22.21 -4.49 3.44
N VAL A 53 -21.26 -5.42 3.60
CA VAL A 53 -20.69 -5.74 4.91
C VAL A 53 -19.98 -4.55 5.55
N LEU A 54 -19.19 -3.80 4.78
CA LEU A 54 -18.49 -2.61 5.31
C LEU A 54 -19.46 -1.48 5.66
N THR A 55 -20.51 -1.28 4.87
CA THR A 55 -21.56 -0.30 5.18
C THR A 55 -22.37 -0.70 6.41
N LEU A 56 -22.70 -1.99 6.57
CA LEU A 56 -23.34 -2.50 7.79
C LEU A 56 -22.43 -2.35 9.02
N ALA A 57 -21.14 -2.66 8.89
CA ALA A 57 -20.17 -2.46 9.97
C ALA A 57 -20.03 -0.99 10.36
N LEU A 58 -20.01 -0.08 9.37
CA LEU A 58 -20.02 1.36 9.62
C LEU A 58 -21.30 1.81 10.32
N GLY A 59 -22.46 1.33 9.87
CA GLY A 59 -23.75 1.58 10.54
C GLY A 59 -23.77 1.07 11.98
N GLY A 60 -23.21 -0.11 12.23
CA GLY A 60 -23.04 -0.67 13.57
C GLY A 60 -22.11 0.16 14.45
N ALA A 61 -21.00 0.67 13.91
CA ALA A 61 -20.10 1.57 14.63
C ALA A 61 -20.79 2.91 14.98
N VAL A 62 -21.58 3.47 14.07
CA VAL A 62 -22.39 4.68 14.33
C VAL A 62 -23.47 4.42 15.37
N ALA A 63 -24.21 3.31 15.27
CA ALA A 63 -25.20 2.92 16.27
C ALA A 63 -24.55 2.71 17.65
N GLY A 64 -23.40 2.03 17.70
CA GLY A 64 -22.61 1.86 18.91
C GLY A 64 -22.15 3.19 19.50
N PHE A 65 -21.68 4.13 18.67
CA PHE A 65 -21.33 5.49 19.09
C PHE A 65 -22.51 6.18 19.78
N VAL A 66 -23.70 6.12 19.20
CA VAL A 66 -24.90 6.76 19.77
C VAL A 66 -25.33 6.07 21.07
N LEU A 67 -25.37 4.74 21.08
CA LEU A 67 -25.86 3.96 22.23
C LEU A 67 -24.92 3.99 23.43
N LEU A 68 -23.61 4.11 23.21
CA LEU A 68 -22.62 4.16 24.29
C LEU A 68 -22.53 5.55 24.95
N GLY A 69 -22.99 6.62 24.29
CA GLY A 69 -22.96 7.99 24.82
C GLY A 69 -21.58 8.42 25.34
N ASP A 70 -21.54 9.14 26.45
CA ASP A 70 -20.30 9.66 27.06
C ASP A 70 -19.54 8.59 27.86
N SER A 71 -19.20 7.48 27.21
CA SER A 71 -18.49 6.35 27.82
C SER A 71 -17.10 6.16 27.22
N TRP A 72 -16.12 5.76 28.03
CA TRP A 72 -14.80 5.39 27.52
C TRP A 72 -14.81 4.16 26.60
N PHE A 73 -15.90 3.39 26.56
CA PHE A 73 -16.09 2.37 25.52
C PHE A 73 -16.14 2.96 24.10
N GLN A 74 -16.31 4.27 23.95
CA GLN A 74 -16.14 4.97 22.67
C GLN A 74 -14.76 4.74 22.03
N LEU A 75 -13.72 4.43 22.79
CA LEU A 75 -12.41 4.09 22.23
C LEU A 75 -12.42 2.76 21.45
N LEU A 76 -13.33 1.83 21.77
CA LEU A 76 -13.55 0.62 20.97
C LEU A 76 -14.16 0.98 19.61
N ILE A 77 -15.12 1.92 19.61
CA ILE A 77 -15.71 2.45 18.37
C ILE A 77 -14.66 3.18 17.53
N ALA A 78 -13.80 4.00 18.16
CA ALA A 78 -12.68 4.65 17.49
C ALA A 78 -11.76 3.64 16.79
N GLY A 79 -11.38 2.57 17.50
CA GLY A 79 -10.59 1.49 16.92
C GLY A 79 -11.31 0.78 15.78
N ALA A 80 -12.60 0.46 15.94
CA ALA A 80 -13.42 -0.16 14.91
C ALA A 80 -13.52 0.71 13.64
N LEU A 81 -13.73 2.02 13.79
CA LEU A 81 -13.72 2.96 12.66
C LEU A 81 -12.37 3.01 11.95
N GLY A 82 -11.26 2.94 12.69
CA GLY A 82 -9.92 2.81 12.11
C GLY A 82 -9.81 1.59 11.20
N LEU A 83 -10.31 0.42 11.64
CA LEU A 83 -10.34 -0.81 10.85
C LEU A 83 -11.27 -0.70 9.62
N ILE A 84 -12.48 -0.19 9.82
CA ILE A 84 -13.50 -0.04 8.78
C ILE A 84 -13.03 0.91 7.68
N PHE A 85 -12.44 2.06 8.04
CA PHE A 85 -11.92 3.01 7.07
C PHE A 85 -10.75 2.45 6.26
N THR A 86 -9.86 1.66 6.85
CA THR A 86 -8.82 0.95 6.08
C THR A 86 -9.42 -0.03 5.09
N GLN A 87 -10.47 -0.78 5.46
CA GLN A 87 -11.14 -1.68 4.53
C GLN A 87 -11.84 -0.95 3.38
N PHE A 88 -12.50 0.18 3.65
CA PHE A 88 -13.01 1.05 2.58
C PHE A 88 -11.89 1.60 1.70
N ALA A 89 -10.72 1.92 2.27
CA ALA A 89 -9.56 2.36 1.51
C ALA A 89 -9.04 1.27 0.55
N PHE A 90 -9.09 -0.01 0.95
CA PHE A 90 -8.77 -1.11 0.04
C PHE A 90 -9.74 -1.19 -1.14
N VAL A 91 -11.05 -1.07 -0.91
CA VAL A 91 -12.04 -1.06 -2.01
C VAL A 91 -11.87 0.17 -2.90
N ALA A 92 -11.53 1.33 -2.32
CA ALA A 92 -11.19 2.52 -3.08
C ALA A 92 -9.97 2.28 -3.99
N HIS A 93 -8.91 1.67 -3.45
CA HIS A 93 -7.72 1.26 -4.21
C HIS A 93 -8.07 0.32 -5.38
N GLU A 94 -8.93 -0.68 -5.14
CA GLU A 94 -9.35 -1.63 -6.17
C GLU A 94 -10.21 -0.98 -7.26
N ALA A 95 -11.10 -0.06 -6.88
CA ALA A 95 -11.84 0.76 -7.83
C ALA A 95 -10.88 1.59 -8.68
N SER A 96 -9.88 2.22 -8.08
CA SER A 96 -8.87 3.00 -8.79
C SER A 96 -8.03 2.18 -9.78
N HIS A 97 -7.87 0.88 -9.54
CA HIS A 97 -7.25 -0.07 -10.50
C HIS A 97 -8.23 -0.68 -11.50
N ARG A 98 -9.47 -0.19 -11.54
CA ARG A 98 -10.53 -0.68 -12.42
C ARG A 98 -10.94 -2.11 -12.12
N GLN A 99 -10.81 -2.60 -10.90
CA GLN A 99 -11.16 -3.98 -10.57
C GLN A 99 -12.67 -4.19 -10.41
N VAL A 100 -13.41 -3.15 -10.00
CA VAL A 100 -14.82 -3.26 -9.61
C VAL A 100 -15.74 -3.26 -10.81
N PHE A 101 -15.65 -2.26 -11.69
CA PHE A 101 -16.53 -2.12 -12.85
C PHE A 101 -15.77 -2.25 -14.19
N ALA A 102 -16.49 -2.53 -15.27
CA ALA A 102 -15.96 -2.40 -16.63
C ALA A 102 -15.72 -0.93 -17.02
N SER A 103 -16.59 -0.01 -16.57
CA SER A 103 -16.51 1.41 -16.87
C SER A 103 -15.43 2.12 -16.05
N GLY A 104 -14.50 2.79 -16.71
CA GLY A 104 -13.51 3.68 -16.08
C GLY A 104 -14.18 4.78 -15.23
N PRO A 105 -15.10 5.58 -15.79
CA PRO A 105 -15.82 6.61 -15.03
C PRO A 105 -16.56 6.10 -13.79
N ALA A 106 -17.17 4.91 -13.85
CA ALA A 106 -17.86 4.33 -12.69
C ALA A 106 -16.88 3.97 -11.57
N ASN A 107 -15.72 3.43 -11.92
CA ASN A 107 -14.63 3.16 -10.99
C ASN A 107 -14.05 4.45 -10.39
N ASP A 108 -13.88 5.50 -11.21
CA ASP A 108 -13.43 6.82 -10.72
C ASP A 108 -14.42 7.43 -9.73
N LEU A 109 -15.71 7.31 -10.01
CA LEU A 109 -16.76 7.80 -9.12
C LEU A 109 -16.72 7.04 -7.79
N LEU A 110 -16.69 5.70 -7.83
CA LEU A 110 -16.62 4.87 -6.63
C LEU A 110 -15.35 5.17 -5.83
N GLY A 111 -14.18 5.22 -6.48
CA GLY A 111 -12.91 5.55 -5.85
C GLY A 111 -12.93 6.92 -5.17
N ARG A 112 -13.52 7.94 -5.80
CA ARG A 112 -13.68 9.27 -5.19
C ARG A 112 -14.65 9.26 -4.01
N ILE A 113 -15.78 8.57 -4.10
CA ILE A 113 -16.74 8.48 -2.99
C ILE A 113 -16.08 7.81 -1.78
N LEU A 114 -15.44 6.66 -1.98
CA LEU A 114 -14.84 5.90 -0.88
C LEU A 114 -13.60 6.60 -0.32
N ALA A 115 -12.65 7.01 -1.16
CA ALA A 115 -11.42 7.65 -0.69
C ALA A 115 -11.70 9.03 -0.08
N ASN A 116 -12.39 9.93 -0.78
CA ASN A 116 -12.62 11.29 -0.27
C ASN A 116 -13.78 11.36 0.73
N GLY A 117 -14.92 10.80 0.36
CA GLY A 117 -16.17 10.97 1.11
C GLY A 117 -16.27 10.09 2.36
N VAL A 118 -15.71 8.88 2.33
CA VAL A 118 -15.75 7.97 3.49
C VAL A 118 -14.44 8.04 4.28
N VAL A 119 -13.31 7.75 3.65
CA VAL A 119 -12.01 7.64 4.34
C VAL A 119 -11.41 9.01 4.64
N GLY A 120 -11.57 10.00 3.76
CA GLY A 120 -10.99 11.33 3.92
C GLY A 120 -9.57 11.45 3.35
N ILE A 121 -9.24 10.78 2.26
CA ILE A 121 -7.95 10.88 1.55
C ILE A 121 -8.22 11.31 0.11
N SER A 122 -7.35 12.18 -0.43
CA SER A 122 -7.42 12.57 -1.83
C SER A 122 -7.17 11.39 -2.78
N HIS A 123 -8.22 10.99 -3.50
CA HIS A 123 -8.15 10.04 -4.60
C HIS A 123 -7.15 10.50 -5.68
N SER A 124 -7.15 11.78 -6.05
CA SER A 124 -6.28 12.29 -7.13
C SER A 124 -4.80 12.30 -6.74
N TRP A 125 -4.48 12.75 -5.52
CA TRP A 125 -3.11 12.69 -4.98
C TRP A 125 -2.62 11.25 -4.92
N TRP A 126 -3.43 10.38 -4.32
CA TRP A 126 -3.09 8.98 -4.16
C TRP A 126 -2.88 8.31 -5.52
N MET A 127 -3.76 8.54 -6.50
CA MET A 127 -3.61 7.98 -7.84
C MET A 127 -2.36 8.45 -8.57
N ASN A 128 -1.98 9.73 -8.43
CA ASN A 128 -0.74 10.23 -9.02
C ASN A 128 0.48 9.51 -8.45
N LYS A 129 0.54 9.38 -7.12
CA LYS A 129 1.61 8.70 -6.40
C LYS A 129 1.64 7.20 -6.75
N HIS A 130 0.51 6.53 -6.59
CA HIS A 130 0.37 5.08 -6.70
C HIS A 130 0.61 4.55 -8.12
N THR A 131 0.14 5.26 -9.15
CA THR A 131 0.39 4.87 -10.54
C THR A 131 1.89 4.88 -10.88
N ARG A 132 2.64 5.85 -10.34
CA ARG A 132 4.09 5.93 -10.55
C ARG A 132 4.83 4.80 -9.84
N HIS A 133 4.39 4.46 -8.62
CA HIS A 133 4.89 3.30 -7.88
C HIS A 133 4.68 2.01 -8.69
N HIS A 134 3.47 1.73 -9.16
CA HIS A 134 3.20 0.53 -9.98
C HIS A 134 4.03 0.46 -11.27
N ALA A 135 4.27 1.60 -11.91
CA ALA A 135 5.08 1.64 -13.13
C ALA A 135 6.56 1.33 -12.85
N ASN A 136 7.09 1.74 -11.70
CA ASN A 136 8.52 1.65 -11.40
C ASN A 136 8.79 1.35 -9.91
N PRO A 137 8.28 0.23 -9.35
CA PRO A 137 8.44 -0.03 -7.91
C PRO A 137 9.90 -0.16 -7.53
N ASN A 138 10.27 0.36 -6.35
CA ASN A 138 11.61 0.43 -5.80
C ASN A 138 12.70 0.96 -6.76
N GLN A 139 12.35 1.70 -7.82
CA GLN A 139 13.33 2.31 -8.71
C GLN A 139 13.68 3.72 -8.25
N ARG A 140 14.97 3.94 -7.95
CA ARG A 140 15.47 5.25 -7.51
C ARG A 140 15.10 6.35 -8.49
N GLY A 141 14.74 7.51 -7.95
CA GLY A 141 14.30 8.69 -8.71
C GLY A 141 12.91 8.59 -9.35
N LYS A 142 12.30 7.39 -9.41
CA LYS A 142 11.00 7.18 -10.08
C LYS A 142 9.87 6.84 -9.12
N ASP A 143 10.13 5.93 -8.18
CA ASP A 143 9.15 5.48 -7.19
C ASP A 143 8.99 6.50 -6.06
N PRO A 144 7.80 7.12 -5.90
CA PRO A 144 7.57 8.03 -4.79
C PRO A 144 7.50 7.34 -3.41
N ASP A 145 7.37 6.01 -3.32
CA ASP A 145 7.26 5.30 -2.03
C ASP A 145 8.60 5.07 -1.34
N ILE A 146 9.73 5.23 -2.05
CA ILE A 146 11.08 5.21 -1.47
C ILE A 146 11.71 6.60 -1.39
N ALA A 147 10.96 7.65 -1.75
CA ALA A 147 11.42 9.03 -1.60
C ALA A 147 11.61 9.37 -0.11
N PRO A 148 12.60 10.21 0.25
CA PRO A 148 12.88 10.54 1.64
C PRO A 148 11.71 11.29 2.29
N ASP A 149 11.25 10.77 3.42
CA ASP A 149 10.30 11.44 4.32
C ASP A 149 10.79 11.21 5.77
N VAL A 150 9.88 11.05 6.74
CA VAL A 150 10.22 10.72 8.14
C VAL A 150 11.04 9.42 8.25
N VAL A 151 10.79 8.45 7.36
CA VAL A 151 11.56 7.21 7.23
C VAL A 151 12.37 7.29 5.94
N VAL A 152 13.63 6.86 5.99
CA VAL A 152 14.52 6.86 4.83
C VAL A 152 14.81 5.43 4.38
N PHE A 153 14.82 5.23 3.07
CA PHE A 153 15.03 3.92 2.46
C PHE A 153 16.37 3.79 1.74
N LEU A 154 17.06 4.92 1.51
CA LEU A 154 18.35 4.97 0.82
C LEU A 154 19.45 5.43 1.78
N ASP A 155 20.64 4.85 1.63
CA ASP A 155 21.79 5.15 2.48
C ASP A 155 22.25 6.63 2.33
N GLU A 156 22.12 7.19 1.13
CA GLU A 156 22.43 8.60 0.83
C GLU A 156 21.51 9.58 1.59
N ASP A 157 20.22 9.26 1.73
CA ASP A 157 19.26 10.06 2.49
C ASP A 157 19.56 9.99 3.99
N ALA A 158 19.96 8.81 4.48
CA ALA A 158 20.37 8.63 5.85
C ALA A 158 21.65 9.44 6.17
N ALA A 159 22.62 9.45 5.25
CA ALA A 159 23.87 10.20 5.38
C ALA A 159 23.66 11.72 5.31
N ALA A 160 22.66 12.18 4.55
CA ALA A 160 22.32 13.61 4.43
C ALA A 160 21.59 14.16 5.67
N ALA A 161 21.01 13.30 6.52
CA ALA A 161 20.20 13.72 7.66
C ALA A 161 21.05 14.33 8.79
N LYS A 162 20.57 15.46 9.36
CA LYS A 162 21.22 16.18 10.46
C LYS A 162 20.30 16.35 11.66
N GLY A 163 20.88 16.58 12.84
CA GLY A 163 20.15 16.87 14.06
C GLY A 163 19.15 15.78 14.44
N PHE A 164 17.94 16.18 14.82
CA PHE A 164 16.87 15.27 15.26
C PHE A 164 16.50 14.20 14.21
N ARG A 165 16.57 14.53 12.91
CA ARG A 165 16.32 13.56 11.83
C ARG A 165 17.34 12.43 11.80
N SER A 166 18.60 12.72 12.11
CA SER A 166 19.65 11.69 12.22
C SER A 166 19.36 10.73 13.38
N VAL A 167 18.82 11.24 14.49
CA VAL A 167 18.39 10.41 15.64
C VAL A 167 17.23 9.51 15.24
N ILE A 168 16.20 10.03 14.56
CA ILE A 168 15.09 9.22 14.04
C ILE A 168 15.63 8.13 13.12
N ASN A 169 16.46 8.48 12.14
CA ASN A 169 17.03 7.53 11.18
C ASN A 169 17.79 6.41 11.89
N ARG A 170 18.58 6.72 12.92
CA ARG A 170 19.32 5.71 13.70
C ARG A 170 18.42 4.64 14.34
N TYR A 171 17.21 5.02 14.73
CA TYR A 171 16.26 4.12 15.39
C TYR A 171 15.05 3.79 14.51
N GLN A 172 15.06 4.13 13.22
CA GLN A 172 13.86 4.11 12.37
C GLN A 172 13.25 2.72 12.21
N GLY A 173 14.02 1.63 12.34
CA GLY A 173 13.46 0.28 12.35
C GLY A 173 12.60 0.01 13.59
N TRP A 174 13.02 0.47 14.77
CA TRP A 174 12.23 0.35 16.01
C TRP A 174 11.10 1.37 16.09
N LEU A 175 11.35 2.59 15.60
CA LEU A 175 10.34 3.64 15.51
C LEU A 175 9.31 3.37 14.41
N PHE A 176 9.52 2.37 13.54
CA PHE A 176 8.63 2.08 12.43
C PHE A 176 7.16 1.97 12.86
N PHE A 177 6.84 1.08 13.80
CA PHE A 177 5.46 0.89 14.26
C PHE A 177 4.89 2.07 15.06
N PRO A 178 5.62 2.70 16.01
CA PRO A 178 5.20 3.94 16.62
C PRO A 178 4.92 5.06 15.60
N LEU A 179 5.75 5.21 14.56
CA LEU A 179 5.52 6.21 13.53
C LEU A 179 4.27 5.90 12.69
N LEU A 180 3.90 4.63 12.52
CA LEU A 180 2.65 4.28 11.85
C LEU A 180 1.41 4.78 12.60
N THR A 181 1.45 5.00 13.92
CA THR A 181 0.30 5.60 14.63
C THR A 181 0.05 7.05 14.22
N LEU A 182 1.02 7.70 13.59
CA LEU A 182 0.90 9.06 13.04
C LEU A 182 0.56 9.06 11.54
N GLU A 183 0.66 7.91 10.87
CA GLU A 183 0.48 7.82 9.42
C GLU A 183 -0.96 8.17 9.00
N GLY A 184 -1.97 7.85 9.82
CA GLY A 184 -3.36 8.23 9.54
C GLY A 184 -3.52 9.74 9.40
N LEU A 185 -2.91 10.51 10.31
CA LEU A 185 -2.88 11.98 10.24
C LEU A 185 -2.04 12.46 9.05
N ASN A 186 -0.88 11.85 8.82
CA ASN A 186 -0.01 12.19 7.70
C ASN A 186 -0.74 12.08 6.35
N LEU A 187 -1.52 11.01 6.13
CA LEU A 187 -2.31 10.81 4.92
C LEU A 187 -3.32 11.94 4.67
N HIS A 188 -4.00 12.41 5.73
CA HIS A 188 -4.90 13.57 5.63
C HIS A 188 -4.14 14.87 5.30
N VAL A 189 -3.00 15.09 5.95
CA VAL A 189 -2.15 16.27 5.70
C VAL A 189 -1.62 16.27 4.26
N GLN A 190 -1.17 15.13 3.76
CA GLN A 190 -0.68 14.98 2.38
C GLN A 190 -1.79 15.23 1.35
N ALA A 191 -3.01 14.76 1.63
CA ALA A 191 -4.17 15.03 0.78
C ALA A 191 -4.42 16.55 0.65
N TYR A 192 -4.47 17.28 1.76
CA TYR A 192 -4.64 18.74 1.72
C TYR A 192 -3.48 19.46 1.05
N ARG A 193 -2.24 19.14 1.44
CA ARG A 193 -1.05 19.77 0.85
C ARG A 193 -1.02 19.61 -0.65
N SER A 194 -1.34 18.42 -1.16
CA SER A 194 -1.39 18.16 -2.61
C SER A 194 -2.47 18.96 -3.32
N LEU A 195 -3.68 19.04 -2.75
CA LEU A 195 -4.80 19.77 -3.36
C LEU A 195 -4.58 21.29 -3.32
N LEU A 196 -3.99 21.83 -2.25
CA LEU A 196 -3.71 23.26 -2.10
C LEU A 196 -2.52 23.71 -2.94
N ALA A 197 -1.44 22.92 -2.98
CA ALA A 197 -0.26 23.24 -3.80
C ALA A 197 -0.57 23.20 -5.31
N GLY A 198 -1.68 22.55 -5.71
CA GLY A 198 -2.07 22.43 -7.11
C GLY A 198 -1.10 21.61 -7.97
N GLY A 199 -0.09 20.98 -7.36
CA GLY A 199 0.95 20.25 -8.05
C GLY A 199 0.45 18.91 -8.59
N ARG A 200 0.83 18.59 -9.84
CA ARG A 200 0.78 17.28 -10.54
C ARG A 200 -0.50 16.44 -10.46
N THR A 201 -1.57 16.87 -9.80
CA THR A 201 -2.88 16.24 -9.86
C THR A 201 -3.37 16.33 -11.31
N ARG A 202 -3.55 15.18 -11.97
CA ARG A 202 -3.97 15.04 -13.38
C ARG A 202 -5.35 15.63 -13.70
N GLY A 203 -6.00 16.32 -12.76
CA GLY A 203 -7.35 16.85 -12.88
C GLY A 203 -7.40 18.32 -13.27
N ASN A 204 -8.50 18.72 -13.92
CA ASN A 204 -8.80 20.14 -14.10
C ASN A 204 -9.09 20.83 -12.75
N VAL A 205 -9.04 22.16 -12.71
CA VAL A 205 -9.24 22.95 -11.49
C VAL A 205 -10.57 22.62 -10.81
N ARG A 206 -11.63 22.35 -11.59
CA ARG A 206 -12.96 21.99 -11.09
C ARG A 206 -12.94 20.70 -10.28
N ASP A 207 -12.24 19.68 -10.76
CA ASP A 207 -12.09 18.41 -10.05
C ASP A 207 -11.34 18.56 -8.74
N ARG A 208 -10.28 19.37 -8.72
CA ARG A 208 -9.52 19.69 -7.53
C ARG A 208 -10.37 20.41 -6.49
N VAL A 209 -11.15 21.41 -6.91
CA VAL A 209 -12.07 22.16 -6.03
C VAL A 209 -13.14 21.23 -5.47
N ARG A 210 -13.76 20.40 -6.31
CA ARG A 210 -14.75 19.40 -5.87
C ARG A 210 -14.17 18.47 -4.81
N GLU A 211 -12.97 17.97 -5.04
CA GLU A 211 -12.29 17.07 -4.10
C GLU A 211 -11.96 17.77 -2.78
N LEU A 212 -11.46 19.01 -2.83
CA LEU A 212 -11.19 19.82 -1.64
C LEU A 212 -12.46 20.11 -0.83
N VAL A 213 -13.58 20.41 -1.49
CA VAL A 213 -14.88 20.65 -0.85
C VAL A 213 -15.37 19.39 -0.16
N ILE A 214 -15.38 18.24 -0.85
CA ILE A 214 -15.82 16.97 -0.27
C ILE A 214 -14.95 16.59 0.92
N LEU A 215 -13.62 16.70 0.78
CA LEU A 215 -12.67 16.37 1.83
C LEU A 215 -12.86 17.26 3.07
N THR A 216 -13.03 18.57 2.86
CA THR A 216 -13.25 19.54 3.95
C THR A 216 -14.59 19.35 4.61
N LEU A 217 -15.65 19.12 3.84
CA LEU A 217 -16.96 18.81 4.39
C LEU A 217 -16.90 17.54 5.24
N ARG A 218 -16.33 16.46 4.70
CA ARG A 218 -16.18 15.17 5.41
C ARG A 218 -15.44 15.35 6.72
N LEU A 219 -14.26 15.98 6.69
CA LEU A 219 -13.42 16.09 7.89
C LEU A 219 -14.02 17.04 8.92
N SER A 220 -14.58 18.17 8.50
CA SER A 220 -15.25 19.11 9.40
C SER A 220 -16.51 18.51 10.03
N LEU A 221 -17.34 17.80 9.27
CA LEU A 221 -18.54 17.14 9.81
C LEU A 221 -18.16 16.01 10.76
N TYR A 222 -17.17 15.19 10.40
CA TYR A 222 -16.74 14.06 11.23
C TYR A 222 -16.12 14.53 12.56
N VAL A 223 -15.16 15.46 12.51
CA VAL A 223 -14.54 16.03 13.70
C VAL A 223 -15.57 16.83 14.50
N GLY A 224 -16.38 17.65 13.83
CA GLY A 224 -17.45 18.41 14.47
C GLY A 224 -18.44 17.53 15.23
N ALA A 225 -18.86 16.41 14.65
CA ALA A 225 -19.74 15.45 15.32
C ALA A 225 -19.07 14.85 16.58
N ILE A 226 -17.79 14.45 16.50
CA ILE A 226 -17.06 13.89 17.65
C ILE A 226 -16.99 14.90 18.80
N PHE A 227 -16.65 16.16 18.53
CA PHE A 227 -16.56 17.20 19.56
C PHE A 227 -17.93 17.73 20.02
N TRP A 228 -18.97 17.53 19.22
CA TRP A 228 -20.34 17.87 19.61
C TRP A 228 -20.92 16.86 20.59
N PHE A 229 -20.67 15.57 20.36
CA PHE A 229 -21.28 14.48 21.14
C PHE A 229 -20.43 13.95 22.27
N LEU A 230 -19.12 14.23 22.32
CA LEU A 230 -18.23 13.72 23.38
C LEU A 230 -17.57 14.85 24.19
N PRO A 231 -17.31 14.63 25.50
CA PRO A 231 -16.51 15.55 26.30
C PRO A 231 -15.12 15.77 25.69
N LEU A 232 -14.57 16.98 25.87
CA LEU A 232 -13.35 17.43 25.19
C LEU A 232 -12.19 16.42 25.26
N GLY A 233 -11.87 15.92 26.45
CA GLY A 233 -10.78 14.94 26.63
C GLY A 233 -11.04 13.61 25.93
N MET A 234 -12.29 13.15 25.92
CA MET A 234 -12.70 11.91 25.24
C MET A 234 -12.69 12.07 23.73
N ALA A 235 -13.12 13.21 23.19
CA ALA A 235 -13.06 13.53 21.77
C ALA A 235 -11.62 13.46 21.22
N PHE A 236 -10.66 14.04 21.94
CA PHE A 236 -9.24 13.92 21.58
C PHE A 236 -8.74 12.48 21.65
N ALA A 237 -9.08 11.74 22.69
CA ALA A 237 -8.68 10.33 22.82
C ALA A 237 -9.30 9.47 21.71
N PHE A 238 -10.56 9.72 21.36
CA PHE A 238 -11.27 9.04 20.26
C PHE A 238 -10.54 9.25 18.93
N LEU A 239 -10.25 10.50 18.56
CA LEU A 239 -9.51 10.80 17.35
C LEU A 239 -8.10 10.21 17.37
N GLY A 240 -7.41 10.29 18.50
CA GLY A 240 -6.08 9.71 18.67
C GLY A 240 -6.07 8.20 18.42
N VAL A 241 -6.98 7.45 19.05
CA VAL A 241 -7.11 6.00 18.87
C VAL A 241 -7.50 5.66 17.44
N GLN A 242 -8.49 6.35 16.87
CA GLN A 242 -8.95 6.08 15.51
C GLN A 242 -7.85 6.33 14.47
N LEU A 243 -7.13 7.45 14.57
CA LEU A 243 -6.02 7.78 13.67
C LEU A 243 -4.83 6.82 13.86
N ALA A 244 -4.54 6.41 15.09
CA ALA A 244 -3.49 5.45 15.37
C ALA A 244 -3.80 4.08 14.77
N VAL A 245 -5.01 3.55 14.99
CA VAL A 245 -5.42 2.25 14.43
C VAL A 245 -5.47 2.32 12.91
N PHE A 246 -6.05 3.39 12.34
CA PHE A 246 -6.08 3.59 10.89
C PHE A 246 -4.67 3.66 10.29
N GLY A 247 -3.77 4.44 10.90
CA GLY A 247 -2.40 4.60 10.43
C GLY A 247 -1.58 3.33 10.53
N VAL A 248 -1.63 2.64 11.68
CA VAL A 248 -1.01 1.32 11.86
C VAL A 248 -1.53 0.36 10.82
N TYR A 249 -2.84 0.25 10.65
CA TYR A 249 -3.41 -0.75 9.76
C TYR A 249 -3.11 -0.47 8.29
N MET A 250 -3.23 0.79 7.85
CA MET A 250 -2.82 1.21 6.51
C MET A 250 -1.34 0.90 6.29
N GLY A 251 -0.44 1.46 7.10
CA GLY A 251 1.00 1.32 6.89
C GLY A 251 1.49 -0.12 7.01
N ALA A 252 0.95 -0.88 7.96
CA ALA A 252 1.31 -2.26 8.22
C ALA A 252 0.81 -3.22 7.13
N SER A 253 -0.16 -2.82 6.31
CA SER A 253 -0.66 -3.64 5.19
C SER A 253 0.15 -3.46 3.90
N PHE A 254 0.72 -2.27 3.64
CA PHE A 254 1.54 -2.04 2.43
C PHE A 254 3.04 -2.30 2.66
N ALA A 255 3.55 -1.96 3.85
CA ALA A 255 4.96 -2.09 4.19
C ALA A 255 5.57 -3.49 3.97
N PRO A 256 4.91 -4.60 4.34
CA PRO A 256 5.49 -5.94 4.25
C PRO A 256 5.88 -6.37 2.83
N ASN A 257 5.32 -5.74 1.80
CA ASN A 257 5.42 -6.27 0.45
C ASN A 257 6.60 -5.67 -0.34
N HIS A 258 6.99 -4.43 -0.04
CA HIS A 258 8.06 -3.73 -0.78
C HIS A 258 9.26 -3.35 0.09
N LYS A 259 9.06 -3.08 1.38
CA LYS A 259 10.16 -2.62 2.25
C LYS A 259 11.17 -3.76 2.46
N GLY A 260 12.45 -3.44 2.24
CA GLY A 260 13.54 -4.40 2.25
C GLY A 260 13.56 -5.38 1.07
N MET A 261 12.82 -5.11 -0.01
CA MET A 261 13.03 -5.77 -1.31
C MET A 261 14.17 -5.08 -2.08
N ALA A 262 14.52 -5.64 -3.26
CA ALA A 262 15.56 -5.05 -4.09
C ALA A 262 15.22 -3.60 -4.47
N ILE A 263 16.22 -2.73 -4.44
CA ILE A 263 16.15 -1.37 -4.99
C ILE A 263 16.83 -1.36 -6.34
N ILE A 264 16.12 -0.86 -7.35
CA ILE A 264 16.61 -0.75 -8.71
C ILE A 264 17.33 0.60 -8.86
N PRO A 265 18.60 0.61 -9.32
CA PRO A 265 19.30 1.86 -9.62
C PRO A 265 18.54 2.71 -10.65
N GLU A 266 18.71 4.03 -10.59
CA GLU A 266 17.95 4.98 -11.41
C GLU A 266 18.02 4.66 -12.91
N ASN A 267 19.22 4.37 -13.39
CA ASN A 267 19.53 4.13 -14.81
C ASN A 267 19.42 2.66 -15.23
N ALA A 268 19.12 1.74 -14.30
CA ALA A 268 18.99 0.33 -14.62
C ALA A 268 17.71 0.08 -15.42
N LYS A 269 17.85 -0.69 -16.51
CA LYS A 269 16.73 -1.17 -17.32
C LYS A 269 16.49 -2.63 -16.98
N ILE A 270 15.31 -2.92 -16.45
CA ILE A 270 14.83 -4.27 -16.12
C ILE A 270 13.48 -4.43 -16.82
N ASP A 271 13.21 -5.62 -17.36
CA ASP A 271 11.93 -5.92 -17.98
C ASP A 271 10.78 -5.84 -16.96
N PHE A 272 9.55 -5.69 -17.47
CA PHE A 272 8.38 -5.49 -16.62
C PHE A 272 8.18 -6.64 -15.62
N LEU A 273 8.26 -7.90 -16.06
CA LEU A 273 8.02 -9.06 -15.19
C LEU A 273 9.05 -9.11 -14.06
N SER A 274 10.34 -9.09 -14.40
CA SER A 274 11.42 -9.15 -13.42
C SER A 274 11.36 -7.96 -12.46
N LYS A 275 11.03 -6.75 -12.97
CA LYS A 275 10.86 -5.56 -12.12
C LYS A 275 9.77 -5.78 -11.07
N GLN A 276 8.57 -6.18 -11.47
CA GLN A 276 7.46 -6.35 -10.52
C GLN A 276 7.72 -7.48 -9.50
N VAL A 277 8.32 -8.59 -9.95
CA VAL A 277 8.59 -9.77 -9.11
C VAL A 277 9.74 -9.53 -8.12
N LEU A 278 10.85 -8.92 -8.55
CA LEU A 278 12.05 -8.77 -7.71
C LEU A 278 11.95 -7.63 -6.68
N THR A 279 11.02 -6.69 -6.90
CA THR A 279 10.81 -5.53 -6.01
C THR A 279 9.62 -5.72 -5.07
N SER A 280 8.96 -6.88 -5.13
CA SER A 280 7.77 -7.20 -4.34
C SER A 280 7.88 -8.58 -3.70
N ARG A 281 7.19 -8.79 -2.59
CA ARG A 281 7.00 -10.12 -1.99
C ARG A 281 5.55 -10.35 -1.61
N ASN A 282 5.18 -11.62 -1.56
CA ASN A 282 3.88 -12.05 -1.08
C ASN A 282 3.92 -12.45 0.40
N ILE A 283 2.76 -12.33 1.05
CA ILE A 283 2.54 -12.68 2.45
C ILE A 283 1.58 -13.87 2.55
N ARG A 284 2.05 -14.96 3.16
CA ARG A 284 1.26 -16.16 3.44
C ARG A 284 0.39 -15.94 4.68
N GLY A 285 -0.81 -16.51 4.65
CA GLY A 285 -1.68 -16.59 5.83
C GLY A 285 -3.12 -17.02 5.55
N GLY A 286 -3.38 -17.67 4.40
CA GLY A 286 -4.71 -18.14 4.04
C GLY A 286 -5.72 -17.01 3.83
N TRP A 287 -7.00 -17.35 3.98
CA TRP A 287 -8.10 -16.43 3.69
C TRP A 287 -8.16 -15.24 4.66
N TRP A 288 -7.82 -15.44 5.94
CA TRP A 288 -7.77 -14.36 6.93
C TRP A 288 -6.77 -13.27 6.55
N MET A 289 -5.63 -13.64 6.00
CA MET A 289 -4.64 -12.69 5.50
C MET A 289 -5.16 -11.90 4.30
N ASN A 290 -5.95 -12.53 3.43
CA ASN A 290 -6.58 -11.85 2.30
C ASN A 290 -7.56 -10.78 2.75
N VAL A 291 -8.34 -11.06 3.81
CA VAL A 291 -9.25 -10.07 4.42
C VAL A 291 -8.44 -8.97 5.10
N LEU A 292 -7.46 -9.35 5.94
CA LEU A 292 -6.63 -8.42 6.69
C LEU A 292 -5.89 -7.45 5.77
N MET A 293 -5.27 -7.92 4.69
CA MET A 293 -4.46 -7.09 3.80
C MET A 293 -5.23 -6.59 2.56
N GLY A 294 -6.54 -6.82 2.47
CA GLY A 294 -7.33 -6.41 1.31
C GLY A 294 -6.85 -7.03 -0.01
N GLY A 295 -6.32 -8.26 0.03
CA GLY A 295 -5.72 -8.96 -1.12
C GLY A 295 -4.30 -8.53 -1.47
N LEU A 296 -3.77 -7.48 -0.84
CA LEU A 296 -2.39 -7.01 -1.07
C LEU A 296 -1.35 -8.01 -0.58
N ASN A 297 -1.71 -9.03 0.18
CA ASN A 297 -0.82 -10.15 0.47
C ASN A 297 -0.35 -10.89 -0.81
N PHE A 298 -1.02 -10.69 -1.95
CA PHE A 298 -0.61 -11.11 -3.29
C PHE A 298 -0.03 -9.93 -4.11
N GLN A 299 0.96 -9.23 -3.55
CA GLN A 299 1.51 -8.01 -4.15
C GLN A 299 2.12 -8.25 -5.53
N ILE A 300 2.80 -9.38 -5.75
CA ILE A 300 3.44 -9.67 -7.03
C ILE A 300 2.37 -9.73 -8.14
N GLU A 301 1.29 -10.47 -7.91
CA GLU A 301 0.19 -10.62 -8.86
C GLU A 301 -0.57 -9.30 -9.04
N HIS A 302 -0.78 -8.55 -7.96
CA HIS A 302 -1.38 -7.23 -7.99
C HIS A 302 -0.57 -6.25 -8.86
N HIS A 303 0.76 -6.29 -8.78
CA HIS A 303 1.63 -5.46 -9.61
C HIS A 303 1.68 -5.87 -11.08
N LEU A 304 1.63 -7.18 -11.35
CA LEU A 304 1.58 -7.70 -12.71
C LEU A 304 0.21 -7.44 -13.37
N PHE A 305 -0.88 -7.57 -12.60
CA PHE A 305 -2.25 -7.50 -13.09
C PHE A 305 -3.13 -6.59 -12.22
N PRO A 306 -2.87 -5.27 -12.18
CA PRO A 306 -3.57 -4.37 -11.26
C PRO A 306 -5.10 -4.37 -11.43
N SER A 307 -5.60 -4.63 -12.64
CA SER A 307 -7.04 -4.70 -12.91
C SER A 307 -7.70 -6.03 -12.55
N MET A 308 -6.93 -7.01 -12.05
CA MET A 308 -7.44 -8.30 -11.58
C MET A 308 -8.22 -8.13 -10.28
N PRO A 309 -9.46 -8.63 -10.19
CA PRO A 309 -10.22 -8.57 -8.94
C PRO A 309 -9.63 -9.45 -7.83
N ARG A 310 -9.76 -9.00 -6.58
CA ARG A 310 -9.26 -9.68 -5.37
C ARG A 310 -9.46 -11.20 -5.33
N PRO A 311 -10.66 -11.74 -5.66
CA PRO A 311 -10.90 -13.19 -5.53
C PRO A 311 -10.00 -14.06 -6.42
N HIS A 312 -9.45 -13.50 -7.50
CA HIS A 312 -8.65 -14.24 -8.46
C HIS A 312 -7.15 -14.25 -8.12
N LEU A 313 -6.69 -13.38 -7.21
CA LEU A 313 -5.27 -13.22 -6.88
C LEU A 313 -4.63 -14.51 -6.36
N ALA A 314 -5.35 -15.29 -5.54
CA ALA A 314 -4.84 -16.55 -5.01
C ALA A 314 -4.55 -17.57 -6.12
N ARG A 315 -5.42 -17.64 -7.14
CA ARG A 315 -5.23 -18.52 -8.30
C ARG A 315 -4.15 -17.98 -9.24
N ALA A 316 -4.10 -16.67 -9.45
CA ALA A 316 -3.05 -16.03 -10.21
C ALA A 316 -1.65 -16.30 -9.61
N ARG A 317 -1.54 -16.31 -8.29
CA ARG A 317 -0.29 -16.62 -7.58
C ARG A 317 0.29 -17.97 -7.98
N GLU A 318 -0.56 -18.99 -8.15
CA GLU A 318 -0.09 -20.32 -8.55
C GLU A 318 0.53 -20.28 -9.96
N ILE A 319 -0.15 -19.61 -10.89
CA ILE A 319 0.29 -19.45 -12.29
C ILE A 319 1.58 -18.63 -12.35
N VAL A 320 1.64 -17.49 -11.64
CA VAL A 320 2.82 -16.61 -11.62
C VAL A 320 4.01 -17.34 -10.99
N ARG A 321 3.82 -18.03 -9.87
CA ARG A 321 4.90 -18.77 -9.20
C ARG A 321 5.48 -19.87 -10.09
N GLU A 322 4.63 -20.62 -10.79
CA GLU A 322 5.07 -21.63 -11.77
C GLU A 322 5.83 -20.99 -12.94
N HIS A 323 5.31 -19.89 -13.49
CA HIS A 323 5.97 -19.16 -14.57
C HIS A 323 7.35 -18.63 -14.15
N CYS A 324 7.47 -18.05 -12.96
CA CYS A 324 8.74 -17.60 -12.39
C CYS A 324 9.72 -18.78 -12.22
N ALA A 325 9.26 -19.93 -11.73
CA ALA A 325 10.09 -21.12 -11.58
C ALA A 325 10.64 -21.62 -12.93
N ASN A 326 9.81 -21.63 -13.98
CA ASN A 326 10.23 -22.03 -15.33
C ASN A 326 11.28 -21.09 -15.95
N LEU A 327 11.29 -19.82 -15.54
CA LEU A 327 12.27 -18.82 -15.98
C LEU A 327 13.50 -18.71 -15.04
N GLY A 328 13.53 -19.46 -13.95
CA GLY A 328 14.56 -19.29 -12.90
C GLY A 328 14.49 -17.93 -12.19
N LEU A 329 13.36 -17.23 -12.24
CA LEU A 329 13.15 -15.92 -11.61
C LEU A 329 12.76 -16.12 -10.13
N PRO A 330 13.51 -15.56 -9.15
CA PRO A 330 13.20 -15.72 -7.73
C PRO A 330 11.84 -15.10 -7.36
N TYR A 331 10.88 -15.96 -6.98
CA TYR A 331 9.59 -15.54 -6.46
C TYR A 331 9.63 -15.51 -4.93
N THR A 332 9.47 -14.33 -4.32
CA THR A 332 9.63 -14.15 -2.88
C THR A 332 8.30 -14.22 -2.14
N GLU A 333 8.20 -15.12 -1.17
CA GLU A 333 7.01 -15.29 -0.34
C GLU A 333 7.40 -15.59 1.12
N THR A 334 6.74 -14.93 2.07
CA THR A 334 7.11 -14.96 3.50
C THR A 334 5.88 -14.97 4.42
N SER A 335 6.06 -15.14 5.74
CA SER A 335 5.00 -14.85 6.72
C SER A 335 4.99 -13.36 7.07
N LEU A 336 3.88 -12.86 7.61
CA LEU A 336 3.76 -11.45 7.98
C LEU A 336 4.83 -11.03 9.02
N VAL A 337 5.02 -11.86 10.05
CA VAL A 337 6.02 -11.64 11.11
C VAL A 337 7.43 -11.61 10.54
N GLN A 338 7.77 -12.57 9.67
CA GLN A 338 9.09 -12.63 9.04
C GLN A 338 9.30 -11.40 8.14
N SER A 339 8.26 -10.94 7.44
CA SER A 339 8.34 -9.71 6.63
C SER A 339 8.62 -8.49 7.49
N TYR A 340 7.89 -8.28 8.59
CA TYR A 340 8.20 -7.17 9.50
C TYR A 340 9.62 -7.25 10.07
N GLY A 341 10.12 -8.45 10.39
CA GLY A 341 11.51 -8.64 10.77
C GLY A 341 12.49 -8.19 9.69
N ILE A 342 12.18 -8.44 8.41
CA ILE A 342 12.97 -7.94 7.27
C ILE A 342 12.89 -6.41 7.20
N VAL A 343 11.70 -5.82 7.34
CA VAL A 343 11.52 -4.36 7.32
C VAL A 343 12.33 -3.69 8.42
N VAL A 344 12.21 -4.15 9.66
CA VAL A 344 12.95 -3.58 10.81
C VAL A 344 14.47 -3.70 10.60
N ARG A 345 14.97 -4.88 10.20
CA ARG A 345 16.40 -5.07 9.92
C ARG A 345 16.89 -4.18 8.79
N TYR A 346 16.13 -4.08 7.70
CA TYR A 346 16.45 -3.23 6.56
C TYR A 346 16.53 -1.75 6.97
N LEU A 347 15.51 -1.26 7.65
CA LEU A 347 15.41 0.11 8.13
C LEU A 347 16.52 0.46 9.13
N ASN A 348 16.87 -0.46 10.04
CA ASN A 348 18.01 -0.27 10.94
C ASN A 348 19.34 -0.27 10.17
N ARG A 349 19.52 -1.13 9.15
CA ARG A 349 20.73 -1.12 8.32
C ARG A 349 20.90 0.23 7.61
N VAL A 350 19.86 0.73 6.96
CA VAL A 350 19.87 2.04 6.28
C VAL A 350 20.05 3.18 7.28
N GLY A 351 19.38 3.10 8.44
CA GLY A 351 19.51 4.11 9.49
C GLY A 351 20.92 4.21 10.07
N LEU A 352 21.64 3.08 10.09
CA LEU A 352 22.99 2.97 10.58
C LEU A 352 24.06 3.09 9.49
N SER A 353 23.72 3.05 8.19
CA SER A 353 24.72 3.16 7.11
C SER A 353 25.36 4.55 7.04
N ALA A 354 24.69 5.56 7.59
CA ALA A 354 25.29 6.85 7.86
C ALA A 354 26.42 6.80 8.91
N ARG A 355 26.67 5.65 9.56
CA ARG A 355 27.77 5.41 10.51
C ARG A 355 28.82 4.57 9.80
N ASP A 356 29.84 5.21 9.26
CA ASP A 356 31.07 4.48 8.94
C ASP A 356 31.69 4.07 10.29
N PRO A 357 31.90 2.76 10.56
CA PRO A 357 32.54 2.30 11.79
C PRO A 357 33.98 2.81 11.95
N PHE A 358 34.60 3.37 10.89
CA PHE A 358 35.92 3.99 10.90
C PHE A 358 35.88 5.53 10.80
N ASP A 359 34.70 6.14 10.70
CA ASP A 359 34.58 7.61 10.68
C ASP A 359 34.84 8.16 12.09
N CYS A 360 35.92 8.94 12.23
CA CYS A 360 36.20 9.69 13.44
C CYS A 360 35.09 10.75 13.67
N PRO A 361 34.36 10.71 14.81
CA PRO A 361 33.28 11.66 15.11
C PRO A 361 33.73 13.13 15.04
N MET A 362 35.00 13.39 15.33
CA MET A 362 35.63 14.71 15.30
C MET A 362 35.72 15.29 13.87
N PHE A 363 35.87 14.43 12.86
CA PHE A 363 36.00 14.83 11.45
C PHE A 363 34.69 15.41 10.89
N ARG A 364 33.52 14.94 11.37
CA ARG A 364 32.21 15.48 10.97
C ARG A 364 31.87 16.82 11.62
N GLN A 365 32.45 17.13 12.78
CA GLN A 365 32.24 18.42 13.44
C GLN A 365 33.06 19.55 12.80
N LEU A 366 34.24 19.23 12.26
CA LEU A 366 35.19 20.23 11.72
C LEU A 366 34.94 20.60 10.25
N ARG A 367 34.04 19.92 9.53
CA ARG A 367 33.69 20.21 8.13
C ARG A 367 32.66 21.34 7.97
N LYS A 368 32.33 22.06 9.04
CA LYS A 368 31.60 23.35 8.94
C LYS A 368 32.63 24.48 8.79
N VAL A 369 33.11 24.67 7.57
CA VAL A 369 33.62 25.95 7.08
C VAL A 369 32.91 26.24 5.79
#